data_AF-Q0C6M3-F1
#
_entry.id   AF-Q0C6M3-F1
#
_cell.length_a   1.000
_cell.length_b   1.000
_cell.length_c   1.000
_cell.angle_alpha   90.00
_cell.angle_beta   90.00
_cell.angle_gamma   90.00
#
_symmetry.space_group_name_H-M   'P 1'
#
loop_
_entity.id
_entity.type
_entity.pdbx_description
1 polymer ?
#
loop_
_entity_poly.entity_id
_entity_poly.type
_entity_poly.pdbx_seq_one_letter_code
_entity_poly.pdbx_strand_id
1 'polypeptide(L)'
;MRHQDPPKRITITRENLSNWSTFQKLYDEGKVLFDNMGTLRYLHGAPVGDMVLVRVNRDGKAVYKESAENWFDPDSPAAEKFVWPK
;
A
#
# COMPACT_ATOMS: atom_id res chain seq x y z
N MET A 1 27.56 5.59 8.42
CA MET A 1 26.16 6.05 8.41
C MET A 1 25.28 4.81 8.49
N ARG A 2 24.37 4.70 9.46
CA ARG A 2 23.46 3.54 9.53
C ARG A 2 22.52 3.63 8.32
N HIS A 3 22.69 2.76 7.33
CA HIS A 3 21.65 2.54 6.33
C HIS A 3 20.43 2.06 7.11
N GLN A 4 19.43 2.92 7.28
CA GLN A 4 18.15 2.48 7.82
C GLN A 4 17.50 1.62 6.75
N ASP A 5 17.20 0.38 7.09
CA ASP A 5 16.40 -0.47 6.22
C ASP A 5 15.07 0.21 5.93
N PRO A 6 14.58 0.15 4.68
CA PRO A 6 13.31 0.76 4.33
C PRO A 6 12.17 0.16 5.17
N PRO A 7 11.17 0.96 5.57
CA PRO A 7 10.07 0.46 6.39
C PRO A 7 9.32 -0.64 5.64
N LYS A 8 8.92 -1.69 6.37
CA LYS A 8 8.19 -2.83 5.79
C LYS A 8 6.77 -2.47 5.33
N ARG A 9 6.16 -1.46 5.94
CA ARG A 9 4.83 -0.96 5.59
C ARG A 9 4.83 0.57 5.63
N ILE A 10 4.13 1.19 4.70
CA ILE A 10 3.89 2.64 4.64
C ILE A 10 2.39 2.84 4.43
N THR A 11 1.77 3.67 5.26
CA THR A 11 0.38 4.11 5.00
C THR A 11 0.42 5.44 4.27
N ILE A 12 -0.38 5.57 3.21
CA ILE A 12 -0.52 6.82 2.48
C ILE A 12 -1.34 7.79 3.32
N THR A 13 -0.75 8.96 3.53
CA THR A 13 -1.35 10.07 4.27
C THR A 13 -1.39 11.30 3.38
N ARG A 14 -2.05 12.37 3.83
CA ARG A 14 -2.11 13.63 3.07
C ARG A 14 -0.71 14.20 2.80
N GLU A 15 0.23 13.99 3.72
CA GLU A 15 1.58 14.53 3.66
C GLU A 15 2.46 13.78 2.66
N ASN A 16 2.14 12.52 2.34
CA ASN A 16 2.96 11.69 1.45
C ASN A 16 2.26 11.25 0.16
N LEU A 17 0.98 11.58 -0.04
CA LEU A 17 0.18 11.19 -1.21
C LEU A 17 0.88 11.56 -2.53
N SER A 18 1.51 12.73 -2.60
CA SER A 18 2.23 13.21 -3.78
C SER A 18 3.41 12.32 -4.19
N ASN A 19 3.94 11.50 -3.28
CA ASN A 19 5.00 10.53 -3.58
C ASN A 19 4.46 9.30 -4.32
N TRP A 20 3.14 9.15 -4.40
CA TRP A 20 2.46 7.99 -4.96
C TRP A 20 1.52 8.41 -6.09
N SER A 21 2.08 8.58 -7.29
CA SER A 21 1.38 9.12 -8.46
C SER A 21 0.06 8.40 -8.79
N THR A 22 0.00 7.07 -8.63
CA THR A 22 -1.23 6.29 -8.84
C THR A 22 -2.34 6.72 -7.89
N PHE A 23 -2.05 6.86 -6.59
CA PHE A 23 -3.05 7.25 -5.59
C PHE A 23 -3.37 8.74 -5.65
N GLN A 24 -2.40 9.59 -5.97
CA GLN A 24 -2.64 11.01 -6.24
C GLN A 24 -3.66 11.17 -7.37
N LYS A 25 -3.48 10.45 -8.49
CA LYS A 25 -4.43 10.48 -9.60
C LYS A 25 -5.83 10.00 -9.18
N LEU A 26 -5.93 8.91 -8.42
CA LEU A 26 -7.22 8.43 -7.92
C LEU A 26 -7.90 9.46 -7.00
N TYR A 27 -7.11 10.19 -6.20
CA TYR A 27 -7.61 11.24 -5.32
C TYR A 27 -8.09 12.45 -6.11
N ASP A 28 -7.31 12.90 -7.10
CA ASP A 28 -7.67 14.03 -7.98
C ASP A 28 -8.92 13.73 -8.83
N GLU A 29 -9.12 12.46 -9.21
CA GLU A 29 -10.32 11.97 -9.89
C GLU A 29 -11.53 11.76 -8.94
N GLY A 30 -11.35 11.97 -7.63
CA GLY A 30 -12.40 11.79 -6.62
C GLY A 30 -12.81 10.34 -6.38
N LYS A 31 -12.00 9.35 -6.81
CA LYS A 31 -12.29 7.92 -6.64
C LYS A 31 -11.92 7.40 -5.25
N VAL A 32 -11.01 8.12 -4.57
CA VAL A 32 -10.61 7.86 -3.20
C VAL A 32 -10.62 9.16 -2.41
N LEU A 33 -10.93 9.08 -1.11
CA LEU A 33 -10.98 10.21 -0.20
C LEU A 33 -10.35 9.84 1.14
N PHE A 34 -9.85 10.82 1.87
CA PHE A 34 -9.46 10.62 3.25
C PHE A 34 -10.69 10.62 4.16
N ASP A 35 -10.79 9.62 5.02
CA ASP A 35 -11.77 9.61 6.10
C ASP A 35 -11.41 10.61 7.21
N ASN A 36 -12.26 10.69 8.23
CA ASN A 36 -12.05 11.54 9.41
C ASN A 36 -10.83 11.11 10.26
N MET A 37 -10.31 9.89 10.07
CA MET A 37 -9.10 9.39 10.72
C MET A 37 -7.84 9.63 9.87
N GLY A 38 -7.98 10.24 8.68
CA GLY A 38 -6.86 10.48 7.76
C GLY A 38 -6.43 9.22 6.99
N THR A 39 -7.26 8.19 6.94
CA THR A 39 -7.02 6.98 6.14
C THR A 39 -7.59 7.17 4.74
N LEU A 40 -6.83 6.83 3.71
CA LEU A 40 -7.32 6.86 2.34
C LEU A 40 -8.30 5.70 2.12
N ARG A 41 -9.47 5.98 1.57
CA ARG A 41 -10.53 5.00 1.30
C ARG A 41 -11.14 5.20 -0.08
N TYR A 42 -11.60 4.13 -0.69
CA TYR A 42 -12.52 4.23 -1.82
C TYR A 42 -13.87 4.82 -1.37
N LEU A 43 -14.63 5.36 -2.33
CA LEU A 43 -15.96 5.92 -2.05
C LEU A 43 -16.95 4.94 -1.40
N HIS A 44 -16.79 3.63 -1.65
CA HIS A 44 -17.61 2.59 -1.04
C HIS A 44 -17.08 2.13 0.34
N GLY A 45 -16.07 2.82 0.90
CA GLY A 45 -15.59 2.65 2.26
C GLY A 45 -14.42 1.68 2.45
N ALA A 46 -13.99 0.95 1.41
CA ALA A 46 -12.85 0.05 1.51
C ALA A 46 -11.54 0.83 1.74
N PRO A 47 -10.69 0.40 2.70
CA PRO A 47 -9.39 1.03 2.93
C PRO A 47 -8.46 0.82 1.73
N VAL A 48 -7.62 1.81 1.46
CA VAL A 48 -6.62 1.78 0.37
C VAL A 48 -5.39 2.59 0.77
N GLY A 49 -4.28 2.37 0.08
CA GLY A 49 -3.05 3.14 0.30
C GLY A 49 -2.19 2.62 1.43
N ASP A 50 -2.44 1.41 1.91
CA ASP A 50 -1.47 0.67 2.70
C ASP A 50 -0.49 -0.03 1.77
N MET A 51 0.78 0.37 1.83
CA MET A 51 1.84 -0.09 0.96
C MET A 51 2.76 -1.05 1.72
N VAL A 52 3.05 -2.22 1.16
CA VAL A 52 3.92 -3.26 1.73
C VAL A 52 5.20 -3.35 0.92
N LEU A 53 6.34 -3.37 1.60
CA LEU A 53 7.65 -3.56 0.97
C LEU A 53 7.72 -4.98 0.40
N VAL A 54 7.83 -5.10 -0.92
CA VAL A 54 7.93 -6.40 -1.60
C VAL A 54 9.38 -6.76 -1.85
N ARG A 55 10.21 -5.78 -2.24
CA ARG A 55 11.64 -6.00 -2.48
C ARG A 55 12.43 -4.70 -2.41
N VAL A 56 13.73 -4.83 -2.24
CA VAL A 56 14.70 -3.74 -2.47
C VAL A 56 15.46 -4.09 -3.74
N ASN A 57 15.45 -3.18 -4.72
CA ASN A 57 16.19 -3.38 -5.98
C ASN A 57 17.70 -3.29 -5.75
N ARG A 58 18.49 -3.74 -6.73
CA ARG A 58 19.97 -3.68 -6.68
C ARG A 58 20.51 -2.26 -6.45
N ASP A 59 19.77 -1.24 -6.87
CA ASP A 59 20.10 0.18 -6.67
C ASP A 59 19.73 0.71 -5.26
N GLY A 60 19.30 -0.16 -4.35
CA GLY A 60 18.87 0.22 -2.99
C GLY A 60 17.47 0.84 -2.92
N LYS A 61 16.77 0.98 -4.05
CA LYS A 61 15.41 1.53 -4.08
C LYS A 61 14.39 0.51 -3.60
N ALA A 62 13.62 0.88 -2.58
CA ALA A 62 12.51 0.10 -2.05
C ALA A 62 11.34 0.07 -3.05
N VAL A 63 10.79 -1.12 -3.28
CA VAL A 63 9.62 -1.35 -4.12
C VAL A 63 8.48 -1.80 -3.23
N TYR A 64 7.42 -1.01 -3.26
CA TYR A 64 6.20 -1.27 -2.51
C TYR A 64 5.06 -1.66 -3.44
N LYS A 65 4.19 -2.55 -2.98
CA LYS A 65 2.89 -2.85 -3.59
C LYS A 65 1.78 -2.52 -2.61
N GLU A 66 0.58 -2.28 -3.12
CA GLU A 66 -0.58 -2.05 -2.28
C GLU A 66 -0.98 -3.36 -1.57
N SER A 67 -1.40 -3.25 -0.31
CA SER A 67 -1.61 -4.40 0.55
C SER A 67 -2.75 -5.29 0.08
N ALA A 68 -3.82 -4.72 -0.51
CA ALA A 68 -4.92 -5.46 -1.08
C ALA A 68 -4.49 -6.24 -2.34
N GLU A 69 -3.58 -5.71 -3.17
CA GLU A 69 -2.98 -6.49 -4.27
C GLU A 69 -2.31 -7.79 -3.76
N ASN A 70 -1.72 -7.76 -2.56
CA ASN A 70 -1.12 -8.94 -1.95
C ASN A 70 -2.16 -9.97 -1.47
N TRP A 71 -3.44 -9.61 -1.32
CA TRP A 71 -4.51 -10.58 -1.02
C TRP A 71 -5.02 -11.30 -2.26
N PHE A 72 -4.86 -10.71 -3.44
CA PHE A 72 -5.32 -11.27 -4.71
C PHE A 72 -4.17 -11.87 -5.54
N ASP A 73 -2.93 -11.78 -5.06
CA ASP A 73 -1.77 -12.43 -5.66
C ASP A 73 -1.69 -13.89 -5.15
N PRO A 74 -1.95 -14.90 -6.02
CA PRO A 74 -1.94 -16.31 -5.64
C PRO A 74 -0.54 -16.78 -5.21
N ASP A 75 0.52 -16.05 -5.60
CA ASP A 75 1.91 -16.35 -5.24
C ASP A 75 2.37 -15.53 -4.01
N SER A 76 1.45 -14.82 -3.34
CA SER A 76 1.81 -14.06 -2.15
C SER A 76 2.07 -14.97 -0.94
N PRO A 77 2.99 -14.58 -0.04
CA PRO A 77 3.16 -15.25 1.27
C PRO A 77 1.90 -15.23 2.14
N ALA A 78 0.92 -14.37 1.84
CA ALA A 78 -0.37 -14.32 2.51
C ALA A 78 -1.31 -15.41 1.99
N ALA A 79 -1.35 -15.62 0.66
CA ALA A 79 -2.09 -16.71 0.03
C ALA A 79 -1.56 -18.08 0.47
N GLU A 80 -0.23 -18.26 0.54
CA GLU A 80 0.38 -19.51 1.03
C GLU A 80 -0.03 -19.87 2.46
N LYS A 81 -0.30 -18.87 3.30
CA LYS A 81 -0.66 -19.05 4.72
C LYS A 81 -2.16 -19.09 4.97
N PHE A 82 -2.98 -18.90 3.95
CA PHE A 82 -4.42 -18.88 4.08
C PHE A 82 -4.98 -20.30 4.19
N VAL A 83 -5.71 -20.57 5.27
CA VAL A 83 -6.42 -21.84 5.49
C VAL A 83 -7.91 -21.57 5.39
N TRP A 84 -8.58 -22.21 4.43
CA TRP A 84 -10.04 -22.15 4.32
C TRP A 84 -10.69 -22.74 5.59
N PRO A 85 -11.59 -22.00 6.27
CA PRO A 85 -12.39 -22.58 7.34
C PRO A 85 -13.29 -23.67 6.73
N LYS A 86 -13.32 -24.84 7.37
CA LYS A 86 -14.25 -25.93 7.04
C LYS A 86 -15.65 -25.65 7.56
#